data_AF-A0A936PRW3-F1
#
_entry.id   AF-A0A936PRW3-F1
#
_cell.length_a   1.000
_cell.length_b   1.000
_cell.length_c   1.000
_cell.angle_alpha   90.00
_cell.angle_beta   90.00
_cell.angle_gamma   90.00
#
_symmetry.space_group_name_H-M   'P 1'
#
loop_
_entity.id
_entity.type
_entity.pdbx_description
1 polymer ?
#
loop_
_entity_poly.entity_id
_entity_poly.type
_entity_poly.pdbx_seq_one_letter_code
_entity_poly.pdbx_strand_id
1 'polypeptide(L)'
;MFEWRAFCANGAGAELEREVQAAIQGDGDRLWDYLAQSYAGWGERHIFGNLKAFEESDAVGFMALKDVYVEPDAHRSGMPNTSCPALKAVLQTTKLNRLTVLSGAMGYGKTLTARTLVVELAKHVREAQAPLRQRWHPVYVLCREHLKPNSTLASLVSEAVRAEWAEMSGDWLDEQDDRIKRPLDRKILVVLDGFDEVVMDEKSRQTLVEGLFQSTSGDQHLLIISPGQECFRRRCLRCPNIMSLVRSVRLSRTSGCGTGETSIGVDLRITKRYQKNIVT
;
A
#
# COMPACT_ATOMS: atom_id res chain seq x y z
N MET A 1 3.38 14.90 -28.60
CA MET A 1 2.24 13.96 -28.47
C MET A 1 1.55 13.68 -29.82
N PHE A 2 1.18 14.69 -30.62
CA PHE A 2 0.50 14.46 -31.92
C PHE A 2 1.27 13.57 -32.92
N GLU A 3 2.60 13.71 -32.98
CA GLU A 3 3.44 13.00 -33.96
C GLU A 3 3.41 11.47 -33.81
N TRP A 4 3.28 10.95 -32.58
CA TRP A 4 3.24 9.49 -32.36
C TRP A 4 2.04 8.83 -33.04
N ARG A 5 0.85 9.44 -32.96
CA ARG A 5 -0.34 8.91 -33.64
C ARG A 5 -0.24 9.01 -35.17
N ALA A 6 0.45 10.03 -35.70
CA ALA A 6 0.73 10.13 -37.14
C ALA A 6 1.78 9.12 -37.61
N PHE A 7 2.73 8.75 -36.74
CA PHE A 7 3.70 7.69 -36.97
C PHE A 7 3.00 6.31 -36.97
N CYS A 8 2.24 5.97 -35.93
CA CYS A 8 1.49 4.70 -35.86
C CYS A 8 0.46 4.53 -36.99
N ALA A 9 -0.02 5.62 -37.61
CA ALA A 9 -0.95 5.57 -38.73
C ALA A 9 -0.34 5.13 -40.08
N ASN A 10 1.00 5.04 -40.20
CA ASN A 10 1.65 4.46 -41.39
C ASN A 10 2.00 2.98 -41.17
N GLY A 11 2.14 2.21 -42.26
CA GLY A 11 2.28 0.74 -42.17
C GLY A 11 3.45 0.25 -41.29
N ALA A 12 4.59 0.94 -41.31
CA ALA A 12 5.74 0.59 -40.49
C ALA A 12 5.55 1.00 -39.02
N GLY A 13 4.90 2.13 -38.75
CA GLY A 13 4.50 2.52 -37.40
C GLY A 13 3.45 1.60 -36.80
N ALA A 14 2.47 1.15 -37.59
CA ALA A 14 1.48 0.15 -37.20
C ALA A 14 2.06 -1.26 -37.02
N GLU A 15 3.24 -1.55 -37.61
CA GLU A 15 4.02 -2.76 -37.38
C GLU A 15 4.82 -2.65 -36.08
N LEU A 16 5.58 -1.56 -35.90
CA LEU A 16 6.33 -1.32 -34.67
C LEU A 16 5.41 -1.17 -33.45
N GLU A 17 4.24 -0.53 -33.59
CA GLU A 17 3.23 -0.48 -32.53
C GLU A 17 2.66 -1.87 -32.23
N ARG A 18 2.51 -2.76 -33.23
CA ARG A 18 2.15 -4.17 -32.99
C ARG A 18 3.25 -4.97 -32.33
N GLU A 19 4.52 -4.77 -32.70
CA GLU A 19 5.66 -5.45 -32.05
C GLU A 19 5.86 -4.96 -30.61
N VAL A 20 5.73 -3.66 -30.38
CA VAL A 20 5.75 -3.04 -29.05
C VAL A 20 4.55 -3.53 -28.24
N GLN A 21 3.32 -3.50 -28.77
CA GLN A 21 2.16 -4.07 -28.08
C GLN A 21 2.34 -5.56 -27.81
N ALA A 22 2.82 -6.38 -28.74
CA ALA A 22 3.03 -7.81 -28.53
C ALA A 22 4.09 -8.08 -27.44
N ALA A 23 5.20 -7.35 -27.45
CA ALA A 23 6.25 -7.41 -26.44
C ALA A 23 5.85 -6.77 -25.09
N ILE A 24 4.76 -6.00 -25.06
CA ILE A 24 4.15 -5.42 -23.85
C ILE A 24 3.02 -6.31 -23.30
N GLN A 25 2.23 -6.97 -24.17
CA GLN A 25 1.08 -7.82 -23.85
C GLN A 25 1.51 -9.23 -23.44
N GLY A 26 2.50 -9.82 -24.11
CA GLY A 26 2.97 -11.18 -23.82
C GLY A 26 3.80 -11.31 -22.54
N ASP A 27 4.41 -10.22 -22.08
CA ASP A 27 5.35 -10.24 -20.96
C ASP A 27 4.76 -9.62 -19.69
N GLY A 28 4.01 -10.44 -18.96
CA GLY A 28 3.52 -10.09 -17.63
C GLY A 28 4.63 -9.87 -16.59
N ASP A 29 5.88 -10.26 -16.82
CA ASP A 29 6.98 -9.97 -15.89
C ASP A 29 7.48 -8.52 -16.04
N ARG A 30 7.40 -7.92 -17.24
CA ARG A 30 7.64 -6.48 -17.44
C ARG A 30 6.69 -5.60 -16.63
N LEU A 31 5.40 -5.92 -16.59
CA LEU A 31 4.43 -5.15 -15.79
C LEU A 31 4.84 -5.11 -14.31
N TRP A 32 5.33 -6.24 -13.77
CA TRP A 32 5.74 -6.33 -12.37
C TRP A 32 7.12 -5.71 -12.10
N ASP A 33 8.02 -5.67 -13.08
CA ASP A 33 9.26 -4.88 -12.97
C ASP A 33 8.97 -3.36 -13.04
N TYR A 34 8.02 -2.91 -13.88
CA TYR A 34 7.55 -1.52 -13.90
C TYR A 34 6.90 -1.10 -12.57
N LEU A 35 6.03 -1.94 -12.00
CA LEU A 35 5.47 -1.70 -10.66
C LEU A 35 6.58 -1.58 -9.60
N ALA A 36 7.57 -2.49 -9.61
CA ALA A 36 8.71 -2.42 -8.71
C ALA A 36 9.58 -1.16 -8.96
N GLN A 37 9.74 -0.71 -10.20
CA GLN A 37 10.40 0.56 -10.50
C GLN A 37 9.65 1.76 -9.92
N SER A 38 8.32 1.80 -10.03
CA SER A 38 7.51 2.88 -9.46
C SER A 38 7.57 2.89 -7.95
N TYR A 39 7.28 1.75 -7.31
CA TYR A 39 7.29 1.62 -5.85
C TYR A 39 8.68 1.92 -5.26
N ALA A 40 9.79 1.53 -5.91
CA ALA A 40 11.13 1.91 -5.47
C ALA A 40 11.36 3.44 -5.54
N GLY A 41 10.72 4.12 -6.50
CA GLY A 41 10.72 5.59 -6.64
C GLY A 41 9.79 6.33 -5.68
N TRP A 42 8.89 5.66 -4.95
CA TRP A 42 7.98 6.32 -3.99
C TRP A 42 8.70 7.05 -2.85
N GLY A 43 9.98 6.73 -2.57
CA GLY A 43 10.79 7.48 -1.61
C GLY A 43 11.02 8.96 -2.00
N GLU A 44 11.01 9.24 -3.31
CA GLU A 44 11.14 10.58 -3.90
C GLU A 44 9.77 11.28 -4.08
N ARG A 45 8.66 10.55 -3.89
CA ARG A 45 7.29 11.10 -3.95
C ARG A 45 6.93 11.78 -2.63
N HIS A 46 5.95 12.68 -2.69
CA HIS A 46 5.50 13.48 -1.56
C HIS A 46 4.92 12.63 -0.41
N ILE A 47 4.96 13.13 0.84
CA ILE A 47 4.30 12.46 1.98
C ILE A 47 2.77 12.51 1.90
N PHE A 48 2.20 13.57 1.32
CA PHE A 48 0.75 13.72 1.10
C PHE A 48 0.43 13.51 -0.39
N GLY A 49 -0.24 12.39 -0.69
CA GLY A 49 -0.45 11.93 -2.08
C GLY A 49 0.83 11.34 -2.70
N ASN A 50 0.72 10.82 -3.93
CA ASN A 50 1.85 10.24 -4.67
C ASN A 50 2.57 11.26 -5.57
N LEU A 51 2.44 12.55 -5.24
CA LEU A 51 2.88 13.67 -6.08
C LEU A 51 4.40 13.65 -6.28
N LYS A 52 4.83 13.98 -7.51
CA LYS A 52 6.24 14.17 -7.89
C LYS A 52 6.57 15.67 -7.78
N ALA A 53 7.82 16.01 -7.46
CA ALA A 53 8.25 17.41 -7.26
C ALA A 53 8.31 18.20 -8.59
N PHE A 54 7.17 18.69 -9.10
CA PHE A 54 7.08 19.37 -10.40
C PHE A 54 6.15 20.60 -10.48
N GLU A 55 5.53 21.04 -9.38
CA GLU A 55 4.74 22.28 -9.37
C GLU A 55 5.35 23.32 -8.43
N GLU A 56 5.99 24.34 -9.00
CA GLU A 56 6.61 25.47 -8.26
C GLU A 56 5.59 26.35 -7.51
N SER A 57 4.29 26.10 -7.70
CA SER A 57 3.17 26.81 -7.09
C SER A 57 2.73 26.27 -5.72
N ASP A 58 3.29 25.15 -5.25
CA ASP A 58 2.86 24.54 -3.98
C ASP A 58 3.31 25.39 -2.77
N ALA A 59 2.34 26.09 -2.16
CA ALA A 59 2.57 26.94 -0.98
C ALA A 59 2.96 26.17 0.29
N VAL A 60 2.96 24.84 0.23
CA VAL A 60 3.50 23.92 1.24
C VAL A 60 4.71 23.23 0.61
N GLY A 61 5.92 23.58 1.07
CA GLY A 61 7.16 23.10 0.48
C GLY A 61 7.25 21.57 0.41
N PHE A 62 7.74 21.05 -0.73
CA PHE A 62 7.74 19.63 -1.04
C PHE A 62 8.50 18.78 -0.02
N MET A 63 7.79 17.87 0.64
CA MET A 63 8.32 16.90 1.60
C MET A 63 8.35 15.49 1.00
N ALA A 64 9.51 15.02 0.56
CA ALA A 64 9.67 13.65 0.08
C ALA A 64 9.56 12.62 1.22
N LEU A 65 9.03 11.43 0.92
CA LEU A 65 8.85 10.36 1.91
C LEU A 65 10.17 9.96 2.59
N LYS A 66 11.27 9.84 1.84
CA LYS A 66 12.58 9.43 2.35
C LYS A 66 13.18 10.41 3.36
N ASP A 67 12.88 11.71 3.22
CA ASP A 67 13.52 12.79 3.98
C ASP A 67 12.75 13.10 5.28
N VAL A 68 11.46 12.73 5.35
CA VAL A 68 10.58 12.92 6.51
C VAL A 68 10.34 11.63 7.30
N TYR A 69 10.55 10.44 6.71
CA TYR A 69 10.30 9.18 7.40
C TYR A 69 11.38 8.84 8.44
N VAL A 70 11.04 9.05 9.71
CA VAL A 70 11.73 8.43 10.85
C VAL A 70 11.03 7.12 11.20
N GLU A 71 11.76 5.99 11.15
CA GLU A 71 11.19 4.67 11.46
C GLU A 71 10.74 4.60 12.94
N PRO A 72 9.45 4.32 13.22
CA PRO A 72 8.97 4.21 14.59
C PRO A 72 9.36 2.87 15.23
N ASP A 73 9.42 2.89 16.56
CA ASP A 73 9.49 1.69 17.39
C ASP A 73 8.23 0.83 17.24
N ALA A 74 8.36 -0.48 17.39
CA ALA A 74 7.24 -1.41 17.33
C ALA A 74 7.40 -2.69 18.17
N HIS A 75 6.26 -3.18 18.67
CA HIS A 75 6.15 -4.42 19.43
C HIS A 75 5.36 -5.49 18.64
N ARG A 76 5.77 -6.76 18.76
CA ARG A 76 5.16 -7.90 18.05
C ARG A 76 4.25 -8.70 18.99
N SER A 77 3.02 -8.99 18.57
CA SER A 77 2.04 -9.69 19.42
C SER A 77 2.48 -11.12 19.79
N GLY A 78 2.62 -11.40 21.08
CA GLY A 78 3.05 -12.71 21.58
C GLY A 78 4.58 -12.88 21.70
N MET A 79 5.33 -11.79 21.59
CA MET A 79 6.74 -11.73 22.01
C MET A 79 6.85 -10.89 23.30
N PRO A 80 7.97 -10.98 24.05
CA PRO A 80 8.26 -10.05 25.15
C PRO A 80 8.27 -8.58 24.70
N ASN A 81 8.21 -7.65 25.66
CA ASN A 81 8.18 -6.20 25.42
C ASN A 81 9.49 -5.59 24.84
N THR A 82 10.37 -6.42 24.25
CA THR A 82 11.38 -5.94 23.30
C THR A 82 10.72 -5.05 22.25
N SER A 83 11.19 -3.80 22.14
CA SER A 83 10.93 -2.97 20.96
C SER A 83 11.86 -3.37 19.83
N CYS A 84 11.44 -3.11 18.60
CA CYS A 84 12.28 -3.20 17.41
C CYS A 84 11.74 -2.28 16.30
N PRO A 85 12.59 -1.85 15.34
CA PRO A 85 12.16 -0.98 14.26
C PRO A 85 10.97 -1.56 13.46
N ALA A 86 9.99 -0.73 13.13
CA ALA A 86 8.70 -1.15 12.60
C ALA A 86 8.74 -1.97 11.30
N LEU A 87 9.58 -1.61 10.33
CA LEU A 87 9.75 -2.33 9.07
C LEU A 87 10.29 -3.74 9.34
N LYS A 88 11.29 -3.86 10.21
CA LYS A 88 11.84 -5.14 10.68
C LYS A 88 10.77 -5.97 11.41
N ALA A 89 9.97 -5.34 12.28
CA ALA A 89 8.89 -5.98 13.00
C ALA A 89 7.79 -6.53 12.07
N VAL A 90 7.41 -5.76 11.04
CA VAL A 90 6.43 -6.17 10.02
C VAL A 90 7.00 -7.29 9.15
N LEU A 91 8.18 -7.11 8.54
CA LEU A 91 8.80 -8.13 7.68
C LEU A 91 8.96 -9.48 8.39
N GLN A 92 9.40 -9.49 9.65
CA GLN A 92 9.50 -10.72 10.44
C GLN A 92 8.14 -11.34 10.81
N THR A 93 7.06 -10.55 10.84
CA THR A 93 5.71 -11.04 11.16
C THR A 93 5.02 -11.56 9.90
N THR A 94 5.08 -10.81 8.79
CA THR A 94 4.58 -11.21 7.48
C THR A 94 5.23 -12.50 7.00
N LYS A 95 6.56 -12.66 7.10
CA LYS A 95 7.26 -13.90 6.71
C LYS A 95 6.79 -15.17 7.45
N LEU A 96 6.08 -15.02 8.57
CA LEU A 96 5.56 -16.13 9.38
C LEU A 96 4.02 -16.25 9.33
N ASN A 97 3.30 -15.28 8.76
CA ASN A 97 1.84 -15.22 8.84
C ASN A 97 1.24 -14.60 7.56
N ARG A 98 0.31 -15.32 6.92
CA ARG A 98 -0.47 -14.86 5.75
C ARG A 98 -1.34 -13.63 6.00
N LEU A 99 -1.65 -13.33 7.25
CA LEU A 99 -2.35 -12.09 7.65
C LEU A 99 -1.62 -11.44 8.83
N THR A 100 -1.09 -10.24 8.57
CA THR A 100 -0.45 -9.37 9.56
C THR A 100 -1.25 -8.07 9.68
N VAL A 101 -1.39 -7.55 10.89
CA VAL A 101 -2.04 -6.24 11.13
C VAL A 101 -1.01 -5.25 11.67
N LEU A 102 -0.76 -4.14 10.97
CA LEU A 102 -0.02 -3.00 11.52
C LEU A 102 -1.00 -2.07 12.24
N SER A 103 -0.74 -1.86 13.53
CA SER A 103 -1.62 -1.12 14.43
C SER A 103 -0.89 -0.03 15.20
N GLY A 104 -1.61 1.01 15.59
CA GLY A 104 -1.05 2.17 16.30
C GLY A 104 -2.01 3.36 16.21
N ALA A 105 -1.97 4.26 17.18
CA ALA A 105 -2.94 5.35 17.25
C ALA A 105 -2.82 6.34 16.06
N MET A 106 -3.69 7.35 16.02
CA MET A 106 -3.57 8.44 15.05
C MET A 106 -2.22 9.16 15.21
N GLY A 107 -1.59 9.53 14.08
CA GLY A 107 -0.28 10.19 14.07
C GLY A 107 0.95 9.28 14.25
N TYR A 108 0.79 7.98 14.54
CA TYR A 108 1.93 7.05 14.76
C TYR A 108 2.67 6.62 13.47
N GLY A 109 2.65 7.42 12.40
CA GLY A 109 3.41 7.11 11.17
C GLY A 109 3.00 5.82 10.43
N LYS A 110 1.78 5.29 10.64
CA LYS A 110 1.29 4.03 10.04
C LYS A 110 1.42 4.00 8.51
N THR A 111 0.78 4.93 7.82
CA THR A 111 0.82 5.07 6.35
C THR A 111 2.24 5.29 5.84
N LEU A 112 3.05 6.11 6.52
CA LEU A 112 4.44 6.35 6.12
C LEU A 112 5.29 5.07 6.25
N THR A 113 5.04 4.27 7.29
CA THR A 113 5.66 2.94 7.47
C THR A 113 5.19 1.95 6.39
N ALA A 114 3.91 1.99 6.01
CA ALA A 114 3.36 1.16 4.95
C ALA A 114 3.94 1.52 3.56
N ARG A 115 4.01 2.82 3.22
CA ARG A 115 4.64 3.31 1.98
C ARG A 115 6.14 3.02 1.95
N THR A 116 6.87 3.22 3.06
CA THR A 116 8.31 2.91 3.13
C THR A 116 8.58 1.41 3.04
N LEU A 117 7.74 0.56 3.64
CA LEU A 117 7.83 -0.90 3.45
C LEU A 117 7.67 -1.30 1.98
N VAL A 118 6.77 -0.63 1.24
CA VAL A 118 6.61 -0.83 -0.21
C VAL A 118 7.83 -0.36 -0.99
N VAL A 119 8.41 0.80 -0.67
CA VAL A 119 9.68 1.29 -1.24
C VAL A 119 10.80 0.28 -1.05
N GLU A 120 11.04 -0.17 0.18
CA GLU A 120 12.15 -1.06 0.49
C GLU A 120 11.97 -2.46 -0.12
N LEU A 121 10.74 -3.01 -0.10
CA LEU A 121 10.46 -4.27 -0.78
C LEU A 121 10.66 -4.14 -2.30
N ALA A 122 10.26 -3.03 -2.91
CA ALA A 122 10.42 -2.81 -4.34
C ALA A 122 11.89 -2.65 -4.76
N LYS A 123 12.73 -2.00 -3.94
CA LYS A 123 14.20 -1.99 -4.13
C LYS A 123 14.76 -3.42 -4.09
N HIS A 124 14.44 -4.19 -3.04
CA HIS A 124 14.85 -5.59 -2.92
C HIS A 124 14.36 -6.46 -4.09
N VAL A 125 13.16 -6.19 -4.63
CA VAL A 125 12.66 -6.84 -5.85
C VAL A 125 13.53 -6.53 -7.05
N ARG A 126 14.03 -5.31 -7.23
CA ARG A 126 14.87 -4.96 -8.39
C ARG A 126 16.32 -5.46 -8.24
N GLU A 127 16.84 -5.46 -7.02
CA GLU A 127 18.22 -5.84 -6.69
C GLU A 127 18.46 -7.37 -6.62
N ALA A 128 17.43 -8.16 -6.32
CA ALA A 128 17.57 -9.61 -6.16
C ALA A 128 17.82 -10.36 -7.48
N GLN A 129 18.79 -11.27 -7.48
CA GLN A 129 19.18 -12.06 -8.66
C GLN A 129 18.20 -13.20 -9.03
N ALA A 130 17.29 -13.59 -8.13
CA ALA A 130 16.29 -14.64 -8.40
C ALA A 130 15.30 -14.24 -9.53
N PRO A 131 14.63 -15.18 -10.21
CA PRO A 131 13.61 -14.85 -11.22
C PRO A 131 12.46 -14.00 -10.66
N LEU A 132 11.95 -13.02 -11.42
CA LEU A 132 10.94 -12.04 -10.97
C LEU A 132 9.72 -12.67 -10.26
N ARG A 133 9.18 -13.80 -10.74
CA ARG A 133 8.03 -14.49 -10.13
C ARG A 133 8.32 -15.09 -8.74
N GLN A 134 9.59 -15.32 -8.40
CA GLN A 134 10.03 -15.83 -7.10
C GLN A 134 10.37 -14.71 -6.10
N ARG A 135 10.43 -13.45 -6.55
CA ARG A 135 10.61 -12.27 -5.70
C ARG A 135 9.28 -11.89 -5.04
N TRP A 136 9.34 -11.26 -3.87
CA TRP A 136 8.17 -10.81 -3.12
C TRP A 136 7.76 -9.39 -3.54
N HIS A 137 6.75 -9.29 -4.40
CA HIS A 137 6.29 -7.99 -4.89
C HIS A 137 5.34 -7.31 -3.90
N PRO A 138 5.58 -6.03 -3.54
CA PRO A 138 4.57 -5.24 -2.85
C PRO A 138 3.42 -4.90 -3.81
N VAL A 139 2.20 -4.86 -3.28
CA VAL A 139 1.03 -4.25 -3.93
C VAL A 139 0.39 -3.30 -2.92
N TYR A 140 0.43 -2.00 -3.17
CA TYR A 140 -0.20 -1.02 -2.29
C TYR A 140 -1.66 -0.81 -2.70
N VAL A 141 -2.58 -0.87 -1.74
CA VAL A 141 -4.02 -0.70 -1.98
C VAL A 141 -4.54 0.38 -1.03
N LEU A 142 -4.88 1.54 -1.57
CA LEU A 142 -5.60 2.57 -0.83
C LEU A 142 -7.07 2.14 -0.68
N CYS A 143 -7.44 1.70 0.51
CA CYS A 143 -8.72 1.02 0.73
C CYS A 143 -9.93 1.92 0.46
N ARG A 144 -9.80 3.23 0.71
CA ARG A 144 -10.85 4.21 0.40
C ARG A 144 -11.24 4.26 -1.09
N GLU A 145 -10.36 3.83 -1.99
CA GLU A 145 -10.55 3.92 -3.45
C GLU A 145 -10.89 2.56 -4.07
N HIS A 146 -10.29 1.45 -3.57
CA HIS A 146 -10.43 0.12 -4.18
C HIS A 146 -11.22 -0.90 -3.34
N LEU A 147 -11.42 -0.68 -2.02
CA LEU A 147 -12.02 -1.68 -1.15
C LEU A 147 -13.55 -1.56 -1.12
N LYS A 148 -14.22 -2.47 -1.82
CA LYS A 148 -15.68 -2.64 -1.84
C LYS A 148 -16.08 -3.77 -0.88
N PRO A 149 -17.32 -3.80 -0.34
CA PRO A 149 -17.75 -4.83 0.61
C PRO A 149 -17.67 -6.28 0.07
N ASN A 150 -17.66 -6.45 -1.25
CA ASN A 150 -17.54 -7.71 -1.98
C ASN A 150 -16.19 -7.88 -2.70
N SER A 151 -15.17 -7.07 -2.38
CA SER A 151 -13.85 -7.18 -3.02
C SER A 151 -13.18 -8.53 -2.73
N THR A 152 -12.64 -9.15 -3.78
CA THR A 152 -11.79 -10.35 -3.68
C THR A 152 -10.32 -9.96 -3.67
N LEU A 153 -9.43 -10.88 -3.28
CA LEU A 153 -7.98 -10.62 -3.34
C LEU A 153 -7.52 -10.33 -4.78
N ALA A 154 -8.04 -11.09 -5.75
CA ALA A 154 -7.76 -10.88 -7.17
C ALA A 154 -8.18 -9.48 -7.61
N SER A 155 -9.45 -9.09 -7.36
CA SER A 155 -9.95 -7.78 -7.80
C SER A 155 -9.24 -6.60 -7.14
N LEU A 156 -8.87 -6.70 -5.85
CA LEU A 156 -8.06 -5.64 -5.20
C LEU A 156 -6.68 -5.48 -5.84
N VAL A 157 -5.99 -6.59 -6.13
CA VAL A 157 -4.66 -6.51 -6.74
C VAL A 157 -4.75 -6.02 -8.18
N SER A 158 -5.73 -6.50 -8.96
CA SER A 158 -5.95 -6.01 -10.32
C SER A 158 -6.31 -4.52 -10.34
N GLU A 159 -7.22 -4.04 -9.48
CA GLU A 159 -7.57 -2.60 -9.40
C GLU A 159 -6.36 -1.73 -9.00
N ALA A 160 -5.59 -2.13 -7.99
CA ALA A 160 -4.40 -1.39 -7.56
C ALA A 160 -3.28 -1.38 -8.61
N VAL A 161 -3.05 -2.49 -9.31
CA VAL A 161 -2.07 -2.58 -10.40
C VAL A 161 -2.47 -1.69 -11.59
N ARG A 162 -3.78 -1.62 -11.92
CA ARG A 162 -4.29 -0.70 -12.94
C ARG A 162 -4.09 0.77 -12.54
N ALA A 163 -4.33 1.10 -11.28
CA ALA A 163 -4.17 2.47 -10.76
C ALA A 163 -2.70 2.92 -10.80
N GLU A 164 -1.76 2.12 -10.31
CA GLU A 164 -0.32 2.47 -10.37
C GLU A 164 0.18 2.56 -11.81
N TRP A 165 -0.27 1.66 -12.71
CA TRP A 165 0.07 1.75 -14.14
C TRP A 165 -0.45 3.03 -14.79
N ALA A 166 -1.69 3.45 -14.48
CA ALA A 166 -2.26 4.70 -14.99
C ALA A 166 -1.50 5.93 -14.49
N GLU A 167 -1.07 5.94 -13.22
CA GLU A 167 -0.25 7.02 -12.64
C GLU A 167 1.18 7.06 -13.20
N MET A 168 1.73 5.92 -13.62
CA MET A 168 3.03 5.83 -14.30
C MET A 168 3.00 6.28 -15.76
N SER A 169 2.05 5.74 -16.53
CA SER A 169 2.07 5.78 -18.00
C SER A 169 1.17 6.87 -18.61
N GLY A 170 0.14 7.29 -17.89
CA GLY A 170 -0.97 8.09 -18.42
C GLY A 170 -2.06 7.28 -19.13
N ASP A 171 -1.84 5.99 -19.40
CA ASP A 171 -2.78 5.09 -20.06
C ASP A 171 -3.43 4.10 -19.08
N TRP A 172 -4.69 3.72 -19.33
CA TRP A 172 -5.39 2.73 -18.52
C TRP A 172 -5.26 1.32 -19.11
N LEU A 173 -4.93 0.34 -18.27
CA LEU A 173 -5.05 -1.08 -18.63
C LEU A 173 -6.53 -1.48 -18.70
N ASP A 174 -6.87 -2.23 -19.75
CA ASP A 174 -8.16 -2.92 -19.87
C ASP A 174 -8.36 -3.90 -18.71
N GLU A 175 -9.60 -4.10 -18.27
CA GLU A 175 -9.96 -5.12 -17.27
C GLU A 175 -9.69 -6.53 -17.80
N GLN A 176 -9.70 -6.68 -19.12
CA GLN A 176 -9.42 -7.91 -19.86
C GLN A 176 -7.94 -8.06 -20.26
N ASP A 177 -7.02 -7.25 -19.74
CA ASP A 177 -5.59 -7.43 -19.99
C ASP A 177 -5.05 -8.66 -19.22
N ASP A 178 -4.49 -9.65 -19.93
CA ASP A 178 -4.05 -10.91 -19.34
C ASP A 178 -2.95 -10.74 -18.27
N ARG A 179 -2.20 -9.64 -18.31
CA ARG A 179 -1.13 -9.32 -17.34
C ARG A 179 -1.68 -9.03 -15.95
N ILE A 180 -2.93 -8.55 -15.86
CA ILE A 180 -3.63 -8.29 -14.60
C ILE A 180 -4.65 -9.38 -14.23
N LYS A 181 -4.86 -10.40 -15.07
CA LYS A 181 -5.69 -11.58 -14.75
C LYS A 181 -4.97 -12.63 -13.91
N ARG A 182 -3.63 -12.66 -13.93
CA ARG A 182 -2.81 -13.60 -13.13
C ARG A 182 -1.84 -12.94 -12.14
N PRO A 183 -2.30 -11.99 -11.29
CA PRO A 183 -1.44 -11.40 -10.28
C PRO A 183 -1.14 -12.38 -9.14
N LEU A 184 -1.99 -13.41 -8.98
CA LEU A 184 -1.94 -14.39 -7.90
C LEU A 184 -0.93 -15.53 -8.14
N ASP A 185 -0.39 -15.67 -9.35
CA ASP A 185 0.66 -16.65 -9.70
C ASP A 185 2.07 -16.22 -9.20
N ARG A 186 2.13 -15.26 -8.27
CA ARG A 186 3.35 -14.58 -7.78
C ARG A 186 3.39 -14.54 -6.26
N LYS A 187 4.59 -14.40 -5.70
CA LYS A 187 4.76 -14.07 -4.28
C LYS A 187 4.47 -12.59 -4.08
N ILE A 188 3.43 -12.24 -3.31
CA ILE A 188 2.97 -10.86 -3.14
C ILE A 188 2.68 -10.51 -1.68
N LEU A 189 3.01 -9.27 -1.30
CA LEU A 189 2.51 -8.62 -0.09
C LEU A 189 1.53 -7.53 -0.47
N VAL A 190 0.25 -7.79 -0.22
CA VAL A 190 -0.82 -6.81 -0.44
C VAL A 190 -0.99 -5.97 0.81
N VAL A 191 -0.75 -4.67 0.69
CA VAL A 191 -0.77 -3.68 1.78
C VAL A 191 -2.06 -2.87 1.70
N LEU A 192 -2.98 -3.11 2.64
CA LEU A 192 -4.29 -2.49 2.72
C LEU A 192 -4.24 -1.29 3.68
N ASP A 193 -3.98 -0.08 3.16
CA ASP A 193 -3.96 1.16 3.97
C ASP A 193 -5.29 1.91 3.97
N GLY A 194 -5.61 2.56 5.09
CA GLY A 194 -6.91 3.21 5.32
C GLY A 194 -8.09 2.23 5.48
N PHE A 195 -7.83 0.98 5.87
CA PHE A 195 -8.86 -0.08 5.95
C PHE A 195 -10.04 0.28 6.87
N ASP A 196 -9.81 1.06 7.92
CA ASP A 196 -10.86 1.52 8.84
C ASP A 196 -11.67 2.72 8.33
N GLU A 197 -11.14 3.51 7.40
CA GLU A 197 -11.81 4.67 6.78
C GLU A 197 -12.99 4.27 5.89
N VAL A 198 -12.98 3.03 5.39
CA VAL A 198 -14.03 2.51 4.51
C VAL A 198 -15.32 2.26 5.29
N VAL A 199 -16.39 2.94 4.90
CA VAL A 199 -17.70 2.86 5.55
C VAL A 199 -18.35 1.50 5.26
N MET A 200 -18.34 0.63 6.26
CA MET A 200 -18.97 -0.70 6.25
C MET A 200 -19.34 -1.11 7.67
N ASP A 201 -20.37 -1.94 7.83
CA ASP A 201 -20.76 -2.49 9.12
C ASP A 201 -19.77 -3.59 9.61
N GLU A 202 -19.90 -3.96 10.88
CA GLU A 202 -19.01 -4.93 11.53
C GLU A 202 -19.04 -6.33 10.88
N LYS A 203 -20.21 -6.79 10.43
CA LYS A 203 -20.37 -8.12 9.82
C LYS A 203 -19.82 -8.15 8.40
N SER A 204 -20.07 -7.11 7.60
CA SER A 204 -19.47 -6.97 6.26
C SER A 204 -17.95 -6.87 6.36
N ARG A 205 -17.43 -6.09 7.33
CA ARG A 205 -15.99 -5.98 7.58
C ARG A 205 -15.34 -7.30 7.99
N GLN A 206 -15.98 -8.08 8.87
CA GLN A 206 -15.52 -9.43 9.20
C GLN A 206 -15.54 -10.34 7.96
N THR A 207 -16.68 -10.45 7.26
CA THR A 207 -16.84 -11.30 6.07
C THR A 207 -15.79 -10.99 5.00
N LEU A 208 -15.47 -9.72 4.79
CA LEU A 208 -14.44 -9.27 3.87
C LEU A 208 -13.04 -9.70 4.29
N VAL A 209 -12.64 -9.52 5.56
CA VAL A 209 -11.32 -9.99 6.05
C VAL A 209 -11.22 -11.52 5.97
N GLU A 210 -12.30 -12.23 6.27
CA GLU A 210 -12.36 -13.70 6.17
C GLU A 210 -12.24 -14.17 4.72
N GLY A 211 -12.98 -13.57 3.79
CA GLY A 211 -12.92 -13.87 2.36
C GLY A 211 -11.57 -13.53 1.73
N LEU A 212 -10.97 -12.38 2.07
CA LEU A 212 -9.62 -12.02 1.62
C LEU A 212 -8.57 -12.99 2.17
N PHE A 213 -8.67 -13.39 3.44
CA PHE A 213 -7.76 -14.38 4.02
C PHE A 213 -7.91 -15.76 3.36
N GLN A 214 -9.14 -16.23 3.15
CA GLN A 214 -9.42 -17.49 2.44
C GLN A 214 -8.93 -17.45 0.98
N SER A 215 -8.98 -16.28 0.33
CA SER A 215 -8.49 -16.06 -1.03
C SER A 215 -6.96 -16.07 -1.16
N THR A 216 -6.18 -15.95 -0.07
CA THR A 216 -4.71 -16.03 -0.15
C THR A 216 -4.22 -17.47 -0.37
N SER A 217 -3.18 -17.63 -1.18
CA SER A 217 -2.39 -18.86 -1.30
C SER A 217 -1.24 -18.90 -0.27
N GLY A 218 -0.38 -19.92 -0.34
CA GLY A 218 0.80 -20.04 0.54
C GLY A 218 1.88 -18.98 0.33
N ASP A 219 1.89 -18.31 -0.82
CA ASP A 219 2.88 -17.29 -1.21
C ASP A 219 2.30 -15.85 -1.21
N GLN A 220 1.03 -15.69 -0.83
CA GLN A 220 0.30 -14.41 -0.85
C GLN A 220 0.00 -13.97 0.57
N HIS A 221 0.41 -12.76 0.93
CA HIS A 221 0.28 -12.25 2.29
C HIS A 221 -0.45 -10.91 2.32
N LEU A 222 -1.25 -10.70 3.37
CA LEU A 222 -2.00 -9.49 3.65
C LEU A 222 -1.33 -8.72 4.79
N LEU A 223 -1.12 -7.42 4.59
CA LEU A 223 -0.80 -6.46 5.65
C LEU A 223 -1.94 -5.43 5.75
N ILE A 224 -2.70 -5.46 6.84
CA ILE A 224 -3.80 -4.52 7.08
C ILE A 224 -3.34 -3.41 8.02
N ILE A 225 -3.52 -2.15 7.63
CA ILE A 225 -3.21 -0.99 8.45
C ILE A 225 -4.49 -0.54 9.20
N SER A 226 -4.40 -0.28 10.51
CA SER A 226 -5.58 0.06 11.33
C SER A 226 -5.22 0.84 12.62
N PRO A 227 -6.09 1.72 13.16
CA PRO A 227 -5.80 2.53 14.35
C PRO A 227 -5.70 1.76 15.67
N GLY A 228 -6.12 0.48 15.73
CA GLY A 228 -6.08 -0.27 16.98
C GLY A 228 -6.25 -1.78 16.84
N GLN A 229 -5.28 -2.53 17.36
CA GLN A 229 -5.29 -4.00 17.41
C GLN A 229 -6.56 -4.57 18.06
N GLU A 230 -7.02 -3.97 19.16
CA GLU A 230 -8.24 -4.41 19.85
C GLU A 230 -9.51 -4.09 19.06
N CYS A 231 -9.59 -2.92 18.43
CA CYS A 231 -10.70 -2.57 17.55
C CYS A 231 -10.77 -3.55 16.38
N PHE A 232 -9.64 -3.87 15.76
CA PHE A 232 -9.57 -4.85 14.69
C PHE A 232 -9.96 -6.26 15.16
N ARG A 233 -9.40 -6.75 16.28
CA ARG A 233 -9.74 -8.08 16.82
C ARG A 233 -11.21 -8.21 17.23
N ARG A 234 -11.74 -7.27 18.03
CA ARG A 234 -13.13 -7.32 18.53
C ARG A 234 -14.18 -7.19 17.42
N ARG A 235 -13.88 -6.44 16.34
CA ARG A 235 -14.83 -6.13 15.25
C ARG A 235 -14.64 -6.94 13.97
N CYS A 236 -13.43 -7.38 13.65
CA CYS A 236 -13.12 -7.97 12.34
C CYS A 236 -12.73 -9.46 12.41
N LEU A 237 -12.51 -10.00 13.61
CA LEU A 237 -11.96 -11.35 13.81
C LEU A 237 -12.69 -12.10 14.94
N ARG A 238 -13.99 -12.39 14.77
CA ARG A 238 -14.72 -13.26 15.72
C ARG A 238 -14.56 -14.75 15.40
N CYS A 239 -14.06 -15.12 14.22
CA CYS A 239 -13.74 -16.51 13.87
C CYS A 239 -12.50 -17.01 14.64
N PRO A 240 -12.62 -18.07 15.49
CA PRO A 240 -11.50 -18.60 16.27
C PRO A 240 -10.33 -19.10 15.41
N ASN A 241 -10.63 -19.66 14.24
CA ASN A 241 -9.64 -20.26 13.33
C ASN A 241 -8.70 -19.22 12.69
N ILE A 242 -9.12 -17.95 12.64
CA ILE A 242 -8.31 -16.86 12.07
C ILE A 242 -7.66 -16.05 13.21
N MET A 243 -8.31 -15.93 14.37
CA MET A 243 -7.76 -15.32 15.59
C MET A 243 -6.39 -15.88 16.02
N SER A 244 -6.15 -17.19 15.85
CA SER A 244 -4.87 -17.86 16.15
C SER A 244 -3.76 -17.53 15.14
N LEU A 245 -4.14 -17.18 13.91
CA LEU A 245 -3.27 -16.91 12.77
C LEU A 245 -2.94 -15.41 12.61
N VAL A 246 -3.79 -14.50 13.10
CA VAL A 246 -3.51 -13.06 13.05
C VAL A 246 -2.51 -12.62 14.12
N ARG A 247 -1.28 -12.42 13.68
CA ARG A 247 -0.27 -11.64 14.40
C ARG A 247 -0.37 -10.17 14.03
N SER A 248 0.00 -9.32 14.96
CA SER A 248 -0.01 -7.87 14.76
C SER A 248 1.28 -7.24 15.22
N VAL A 249 1.69 -6.22 14.50
CA VAL A 249 2.71 -5.26 14.93
C VAL A 249 2.00 -4.04 15.49
N ARG A 250 2.47 -3.55 16.63
CA ARG A 250 1.92 -2.36 17.29
C ARG A 250 3.02 -1.29 17.38
N LEU A 251 2.83 -0.20 16.67
CA LEU A 251 3.72 0.96 16.71
C LEU A 251 3.66 1.62 18.09
N SER A 252 4.84 1.93 18.60
CA SER A 252 5.09 2.75 19.79
C SER A 252 5.57 4.13 19.34
N ARG A 253 5.60 5.11 20.25
CA ARG A 253 6.47 6.28 20.05
C ARG A 253 7.90 5.84 20.35
N THR A 254 8.84 6.27 19.53
CA THR A 254 10.27 6.18 19.85
C THR A 254 10.52 6.89 21.19
N SER A 255 11.05 6.17 22.17
CA SER A 255 11.39 6.75 23.46
C SER A 255 12.70 7.52 23.35
N GLY A 256 12.62 8.76 22.88
CA GLY A 256 13.75 9.67 22.91
C GLY A 256 14.32 9.75 24.33
N CYS A 257 15.63 9.63 24.47
CA CYS A 257 16.31 9.74 25.76
C CYS A 257 16.23 11.21 26.24
N GLY A 258 15.16 11.51 26.97
CA GLY A 258 14.87 12.81 27.57
C GLY A 258 14.20 12.60 28.93
N THR A 259 14.58 13.43 29.89
CA THR A 259 14.07 13.46 31.26
C THR A 259 12.55 13.50 31.31
N GLY A 260 11.95 12.83 32.29
CA GLY A 260 10.50 12.74 32.45
C GLY A 260 9.87 14.10 32.75
N GLU A 261 9.28 14.72 31.72
CA GLU A 261 8.48 15.93 31.84
C GLU A 261 7.21 15.83 30.98
N THR A 262 6.24 16.70 31.22
CA THR A 262 4.88 16.59 30.70
C THR A 262 4.80 16.70 29.18
N SER A 263 3.80 16.03 28.60
CA SER A 263 3.57 15.99 27.16
C SER A 263 3.27 17.38 26.58
N ILE A 264 4.29 18.03 25.99
CA ILE A 264 4.11 19.19 25.12
C ILE A 264 3.45 18.69 23.82
N GLY A 265 2.11 18.75 23.80
CA GLY A 265 1.35 18.60 22.56
C GLY A 265 1.50 19.85 21.71
N VAL A 266 1.90 19.69 20.45
CA VAL A 266 1.86 20.79 19.47
C VAL A 266 0.40 21.09 19.13
N ASP A 267 -0.15 22.09 19.82
CA ASP A 267 -1.56 22.48 19.78
C ASP A 267 -1.90 23.24 18.49
N LEU A 268 -2.02 22.50 17.37
CA LEU A 268 -2.47 23.01 16.07
C LEU A 268 -3.96 23.39 16.11
N ARG A 269 -4.28 24.52 16.74
CA ARG A 269 -5.62 25.12 16.78
C ARG A 269 -6.04 25.68 15.44
N ILE A 270 -6.44 24.81 14.52
CA ILE A 270 -7.27 25.22 13.37
C ILE A 270 -8.68 25.53 13.92
N THR A 271 -8.89 26.78 14.34
CA THR A 271 -10.16 27.24 14.91
C THR A 271 -11.30 27.17 13.89
N LYS A 272 -12.36 26.43 14.24
CA LYS A 272 -13.61 26.42 13.48
C LYS A 272 -14.24 27.82 13.44
N ARG A 273 -14.27 28.43 12.25
CA ARG A 273 -15.29 29.41 11.84
C ARG A 273 -15.67 29.15 10.39
N TYR A 274 -16.87 28.62 10.16
CA TYR A 274 -17.91 29.23 9.33
C TYR A 274 -19.13 28.31 9.25
N GLN A 275 -20.25 28.78 9.79
CA GLN A 275 -21.62 28.30 9.53
C GLN A 275 -22.53 29.51 9.64
N LYS A 276 -23.59 29.56 8.80
CA LYS A 276 -24.36 30.76 8.44
C LYS A 276 -23.50 31.73 7.60
N ASN A 277 -24.03 32.32 6.53
CA ASN A 277 -25.41 32.81 6.37
C ASN A 277 -26.35 31.97 5.48
N ILE A 278 -27.65 32.16 5.77
CA ILE A 278 -28.81 31.95 4.91
C ILE A 278 -29.30 33.37 4.51
N VAL A 279 -30.16 33.50 3.49
CA VAL A 279 -30.57 34.75 2.81
C VAL A 279 -29.46 35.23 1.87
N THR A 280 -29.72 35.52 0.59
CA THR A 280 -31.00 35.70 -0.13
C THR A 280 -31.55 34.45 -0.79
#